data_AF-A0A3N4JTL5-F1
#
_entry.id   AF-A0A3N4JTL5-F1
#
_cell.length_a   1.000
_cell.length_b   1.000
_cell.length_c   1.000
_cell.angle_alpha   90.00
_cell.angle_beta   90.00
_cell.angle_gamma   90.00
#
_symmetry.space_group_name_H-M   'P 1'
#
loop_
_entity.id
_entity.type
_entity.pdbx_description
1 polymer ?
#
loop_
_entity_poly.entity_id
_entity_poly.type
_entity_poly.pdbx_seq_one_letter_code
_entity_poly.pdbx_strand_id
1 'polypeptide(L)'
;LAFPLLFSAAKWIDPSLQADVYADEPWIHGPALASMSTISCAPAGAEEEVGGLEEDNGLGLTSKARRKRFLNEGKRKEWVFGVGKEYKMEFSGPWLDFGEFRVVLPGFRVDILKYWDGQPLRFLLKNRESGEVYLVVEFELVEAGEGEEGDGSDGRSTSSGEE
;
A
#
# COMPACT_ATOMS: atom_id res chain seq x y z
N LEU A 1 11.36 -9.16 19.39
CA LEU A 1 11.08 -10.56 18.96
C LEU A 1 10.03 -10.64 17.84
N ALA A 2 8.94 -9.85 17.86
CA ALA A 2 7.89 -9.92 16.83
C ALA A 2 8.32 -9.39 15.44
N PHE A 3 9.16 -8.34 15.38
CA PHE A 3 9.44 -7.66 14.12
C PHE A 3 10.26 -8.47 13.08
N PRO A 4 11.37 -9.16 13.42
CA PRO A 4 12.10 -9.98 12.45
C PRO A 4 11.22 -11.08 11.82
N LEU A 5 10.26 -11.59 12.59
CA LEU A 5 9.28 -12.57 12.13
C LEU A 5 8.24 -11.92 11.19
N LEU A 6 7.74 -10.73 11.54
CA LEU A 6 6.84 -9.94 10.69
C LEU A 6 7.50 -9.59 9.35
N PHE A 7 8.75 -9.14 9.37
CA PHE A 7 9.48 -8.83 8.14
C PHE A 7 9.76 -10.08 7.30
N SER A 8 10.07 -11.21 7.94
CA SER A 8 10.22 -12.49 7.22
C SER A 8 8.91 -12.90 6.54
N ALA A 9 7.77 -12.72 7.21
CA ALA A 9 6.45 -12.97 6.63
C ALA A 9 6.14 -12.01 5.47
N ALA A 10 6.45 -10.71 5.63
CA ALA A 10 6.30 -9.72 4.57
C ALA A 10 7.13 -10.08 3.33
N LYS A 11 8.40 -10.50 3.52
CA LYS A 11 9.27 -10.95 2.45
C LYS A 11 8.84 -12.25 1.78
N TRP A 12 8.10 -13.11 2.48
CA TRP A 12 7.52 -14.31 1.87
C TRP A 12 6.40 -13.95 0.89
N ILE A 13 5.64 -12.88 1.16
CA ILE A 13 4.57 -12.37 0.28
C ILE A 13 5.17 -11.57 -0.88
N ASP A 14 6.07 -10.64 -0.56
CA ASP A 14 6.77 -9.79 -1.51
C ASP A 14 8.29 -9.85 -1.24
N PRO A 15 9.01 -10.72 -1.96
CA PRO A 15 10.46 -10.88 -1.78
C PRO A 15 11.26 -9.64 -2.22
N SER A 16 10.62 -8.68 -2.89
CA SER A 16 11.26 -7.43 -3.32
C SER A 16 11.25 -6.33 -2.26
N LEU A 17 10.58 -6.55 -1.13
CA LEU A 17 10.58 -5.63 0.00
C LEU A 17 11.99 -5.44 0.57
N GLN A 18 12.29 -4.20 0.87
CA GLN A 18 13.46 -3.75 1.63
C GLN A 18 12.97 -3.10 2.91
N ALA A 19 13.76 -3.19 3.97
CA ALA A 19 13.46 -2.53 5.22
C ALA A 19 14.74 -2.23 5.97
N ASP A 20 14.74 -1.12 6.70
CA ASP A 20 15.64 -0.88 7.80
C ASP A 20 14.82 -0.46 9.00
N VAL A 21 14.85 -1.28 10.04
CA VAL A 21 13.95 -1.19 11.19
C VAL A 21 14.68 -0.87 12.48
N TYR A 22 16.00 -0.76 12.37
CA TYR A 22 16.88 -0.27 13.42
C TYR A 22 17.40 1.13 13.07
N ALA A 23 17.00 1.71 11.93
CA ALA A 23 17.18 3.11 11.61
C ALA A 23 16.45 4.02 12.62
N ASP A 24 16.92 5.25 12.76
CA ASP A 24 16.26 6.26 13.60
C ASP A 24 14.80 6.50 13.17
N GLU A 25 14.53 6.37 11.86
CA GLU A 25 13.19 6.33 11.26
C GLU A 25 12.98 4.98 10.55
N PRO A 26 12.38 3.98 11.22
CA PRO A 26 12.14 2.66 10.66
C PRO A 26 11.29 2.71 9.38
N TRP A 27 11.65 1.91 8.37
CA TRP A 27 10.90 1.88 7.11
C TRP A 27 10.83 0.49 6.48
N ILE A 28 9.76 0.27 5.70
CA ILE A 28 9.59 -0.86 4.79
C ILE A 28 9.19 -0.29 3.42
N HIS A 29 9.93 -0.63 2.37
CA HIS A 29 9.69 -0.15 1.02
C HIS A 29 9.62 -1.30 0.03
N GLY A 30 8.64 -1.23 -0.87
CA GLY A 30 8.51 -2.10 -2.03
C GLY A 30 8.53 -1.30 -3.33
N PRO A 31 8.83 -1.93 -4.47
CA PRO A 31 8.74 -1.27 -5.76
C PRO A 31 7.26 -1.02 -6.10
N ALA A 32 6.89 0.22 -6.42
CA ALA A 32 5.51 0.64 -6.65
C ALA A 32 4.73 -0.28 -7.63
N LEU A 33 5.38 -0.69 -8.72
CA LEU A 33 4.78 -1.58 -9.74
C LEU A 33 4.46 -3.00 -9.21
N ALA A 34 5.07 -3.42 -8.10
CA ALA A 34 4.76 -4.69 -7.44
C ALA A 34 3.83 -4.51 -6.24
N SER A 35 3.89 -3.37 -5.55
CA SER A 35 3.18 -3.16 -4.29
C SER A 35 1.76 -2.59 -4.45
N MET A 36 1.52 -1.73 -5.45
CA MET A 36 0.20 -1.11 -5.64
C MET A 36 -0.84 -2.13 -6.10
N SER A 37 -2.04 -2.08 -5.51
CA SER A 37 -3.14 -3.01 -5.82
C SER A 37 -3.58 -2.86 -7.27
N THR A 38 -3.83 -1.62 -7.70
CA THR A 38 -4.24 -1.26 -9.06
C THR A 38 -3.37 -0.13 -9.62
N ILE A 39 -3.01 -0.19 -10.91
CA ILE A 39 -2.32 0.90 -11.61
C ILE A 39 -3.02 1.15 -12.95
N SER A 40 -3.28 2.42 -13.24
CA SER A 40 -3.73 2.90 -14.55
C SER A 40 -2.78 3.95 -15.11
N CYS A 41 -2.59 3.94 -16.42
CA CYS A 41 -1.69 4.80 -17.15
C CYS A 41 -2.42 5.41 -18.35
N ALA A 42 -2.67 6.72 -18.31
CA ALA A 42 -3.33 7.46 -19.39
C ALA A 42 -2.44 8.61 -19.90
N PRO A 43 -2.70 9.16 -21.08
CA PRO A 43 -2.16 10.48 -21.45
C PRO A 43 -2.50 11.51 -20.37
N ALA A 44 -1.57 12.42 -20.05
CA ALA A 44 -1.82 13.46 -19.06
C ALA A 44 -2.98 14.36 -19.48
N GLY A 45 -3.88 14.65 -18.53
CA GLY A 45 -5.09 15.45 -18.78
C GLY A 45 -6.24 14.70 -19.45
N ALA A 46 -6.18 13.37 -19.51
CA ALA A 46 -7.35 12.55 -19.84
C ALA A 46 -8.47 12.78 -18.82
N GLU A 47 -9.72 12.74 -19.27
CA GLU A 47 -10.88 12.94 -18.40
C GLU A 47 -10.93 11.88 -17.28
N GLU A 48 -11.32 12.32 -16.09
CA GLU A 48 -11.56 11.43 -14.97
C GLU A 48 -12.88 10.68 -15.17
N GLU A 49 -12.80 9.37 -15.34
CA GLU A 49 -13.98 8.54 -15.15
C GLU A 49 -14.34 8.47 -13.66
N VAL A 50 -15.60 8.78 -13.36
CA VAL A 50 -16.15 8.71 -12.01
C VAL A 50 -16.41 7.25 -11.66
N GLY A 51 -15.54 6.64 -10.87
CA GLY A 51 -15.61 5.22 -10.51
C GLY A 51 -14.37 4.73 -9.77
N GLY A 52 -14.30 3.42 -9.50
CA GLY A 52 -13.09 2.79 -8.97
C GLY A 52 -11.97 2.77 -10.02
N LEU A 53 -10.72 2.71 -9.58
CA LEU A 53 -9.58 2.63 -10.50
C LEU A 53 -9.58 1.25 -11.19
N GLU A 54 -9.58 1.23 -12.52
CA GLU A 54 -9.39 0.01 -13.30
C GLU A 54 -7.92 -0.20 -13.67
N GLU A 55 -7.51 -1.47 -13.80
CA GLU A 55 -6.13 -1.81 -14.16
C GLU A 55 -5.89 -1.59 -15.65
N ASP A 56 -5.16 -0.51 -15.98
CA ASP A 56 -4.56 -0.29 -17.30
C ASP A 56 -3.09 0.11 -17.14
N ASN A 57 -2.24 -0.89 -16.92
CA ASN A 57 -0.81 -0.69 -16.71
C ASN A 57 0.00 -0.48 -18.00
N GLY A 58 -0.65 -0.35 -19.17
CA GLY A 58 0.03 -0.22 -20.46
C GLY A 58 0.79 -1.47 -20.92
N LEU A 59 0.69 -2.60 -20.20
CA LEU A 59 1.28 -3.89 -20.57
C LEU A 59 0.20 -4.93 -20.95
N GLY A 60 -1.08 -4.59 -20.83
CA GLY A 60 -2.18 -5.53 -21.01
C GLY A 60 -2.20 -6.66 -19.97
N LEU A 61 -1.63 -6.42 -18.78
CA LEU A 61 -1.58 -7.41 -17.70
C LEU A 61 -2.70 -7.18 -16.70
N THR A 62 -3.19 -8.24 -16.07
CA THR A 62 -4.01 -8.11 -14.86
C THR A 62 -3.16 -7.62 -13.69
N SER A 63 -3.78 -7.05 -12.67
CA SER A 63 -3.07 -6.55 -11.47
C SER A 63 -2.19 -7.64 -10.84
N LYS A 64 -2.70 -8.87 -10.74
CA LYS A 64 -1.96 -10.03 -10.23
C LYS A 64 -0.72 -10.35 -11.09
N ALA A 65 -0.87 -10.33 -12.41
CA ALA A 65 0.22 -10.60 -13.35
C ALA A 65 1.27 -9.48 -13.35
N ARG A 66 0.85 -8.21 -13.31
CA ARG A 66 1.73 -7.05 -13.13
C ARG A 66 2.55 -7.18 -11.86
N ARG A 67 1.89 -7.35 -10.71
CA ARG A 67 2.59 -7.43 -9.42
C ARG A 67 3.63 -8.55 -9.43
N LYS A 68 3.25 -9.75 -9.89
CA LYS A 68 4.17 -10.89 -10.04
C LYS A 68 5.35 -10.59 -10.97
N ARG A 69 5.11 -9.96 -12.14
CA ARG A 69 6.16 -9.59 -13.10
C ARG A 69 7.20 -8.67 -12.46
N PHE A 70 6.74 -7.67 -11.71
CA PHE A 70 7.59 -6.65 -11.13
C PHE A 70 8.21 -7.02 -9.77
N LEU A 71 7.98 -8.23 -9.24
CA LEU A 71 8.83 -8.81 -8.19
C LEU A 71 10.27 -9.07 -8.70
N ASN A 72 10.44 -9.25 -10.02
CA ASN A 72 11.74 -9.45 -10.65
C ASN A 72 12.45 -8.12 -10.95
N GLU A 73 13.68 -7.95 -10.50
CA GLU A 73 14.46 -6.71 -10.69
C GLU A 73 14.77 -6.40 -12.16
N GLY A 74 15.08 -7.42 -12.97
CA GLY A 74 15.32 -7.23 -14.40
C GLY A 74 14.09 -6.65 -15.09
N LYS A 75 12.89 -7.13 -14.75
CA LYS A 75 11.63 -6.59 -15.27
C LYS A 75 11.35 -5.16 -14.80
N ARG A 76 11.80 -4.77 -13.61
CA ARG A 76 11.73 -3.37 -13.15
C ARG A 76 12.65 -2.47 -13.97
N LYS A 77 13.87 -2.91 -14.28
CA LYS A 77 14.85 -2.14 -15.08
C LYS A 77 14.42 -1.97 -16.55
N GLU A 78 13.61 -2.89 -17.06
CA GLU A 78 12.99 -2.77 -18.40
C GLU A 78 11.89 -1.70 -18.47
N TRP A 79 11.31 -1.29 -17.33
CA TRP A 79 10.21 -0.33 -17.29
C TRP A 79 10.72 1.11 -17.16
N VAL A 80 10.13 2.00 -17.94
CA VAL A 80 10.38 3.45 -17.90
C VAL A 80 9.04 4.15 -17.82
N PHE A 81 8.86 5.01 -16.82
CA PHE A 81 7.71 5.92 -16.76
C PHE A 81 7.85 6.96 -17.88
N GLY A 82 6.83 7.05 -18.73
CA GLY A 82 6.86 7.90 -19.91
C GLY A 82 6.53 9.35 -19.58
N VAL A 83 7.26 10.29 -20.18
CA VAL A 83 6.94 11.72 -20.12
C VAL A 83 5.57 11.97 -20.76
N GLY A 84 4.77 12.87 -20.17
CA GLY A 84 3.44 13.21 -20.66
C GLY A 84 2.36 12.15 -20.36
N LYS A 85 2.66 11.18 -19.50
CA LYS A 85 1.71 10.20 -18.99
C LYS A 85 1.35 10.52 -17.55
N GLU A 86 0.10 10.25 -17.22
CA GLU A 86 -0.41 10.28 -15.85
C GLU A 86 -0.56 8.86 -15.34
N TYR A 87 -0.07 8.62 -14.12
CA TYR A 87 -0.10 7.33 -13.46
C TYR A 87 -0.97 7.42 -12.22
N LYS A 88 -2.10 6.71 -12.26
CA LYS A 88 -3.01 6.58 -11.13
C LYS A 88 -2.73 5.26 -10.44
N MET A 89 -2.68 5.28 -9.11
CA MET A 89 -2.37 4.10 -8.31
C MET A 89 -3.33 4.01 -7.13
N GLU A 90 -3.81 2.81 -6.87
CA GLU A 90 -4.61 2.52 -5.70
C GLU A 90 -3.70 2.05 -4.56
N PHE A 91 -3.80 2.74 -3.42
CA PHE A 91 -3.06 2.42 -2.20
C PHE A 91 -3.90 1.61 -1.19
N SER A 92 -5.13 1.25 -1.56
CA SER A 92 -5.99 0.39 -0.75
C SER A 92 -5.48 -1.06 -0.83
N GLY A 93 -5.28 -1.69 0.32
CA GLY A 93 -4.83 -3.08 0.37
C GLY A 93 -5.15 -3.70 1.72
N PRO A 94 -5.34 -5.04 1.79
CA PRO A 94 -5.82 -5.72 3.00
C PRO A 94 -4.76 -5.79 4.11
N TRP A 95 -3.61 -5.16 3.94
CA TRP A 95 -2.48 -5.22 4.86
C TRP A 95 -2.58 -4.21 5.99
N LEU A 96 -3.49 -3.24 5.92
CA LEU A 96 -3.72 -2.27 6.97
C LEU A 96 -5.20 -2.25 7.33
N ASP A 97 -5.47 -2.59 8.58
CA ASP A 97 -6.77 -2.46 9.22
C ASP A 97 -6.77 -1.17 10.03
N PHE A 98 -7.44 -0.14 9.53
CA PHE A 98 -7.55 1.15 10.21
C PHE A 98 -8.57 1.13 11.35
N GLY A 99 -9.52 0.21 11.36
CA GLY A 99 -10.52 0.11 12.42
C GLY A 99 -9.90 -0.39 13.72
N GLU A 100 -8.98 -1.35 13.62
CA GLU A 100 -8.26 -1.90 14.78
C GLU A 100 -6.78 -1.47 14.86
N PHE A 101 -6.32 -0.59 13.96
CA PHE A 101 -4.92 -0.17 13.81
C PHE A 101 -3.95 -1.37 13.76
N ARG A 102 -4.20 -2.31 12.84
CA ARG A 102 -3.40 -3.53 12.68
C ARG A 102 -2.73 -3.61 11.31
N VAL A 103 -1.47 -4.04 11.30
CA VAL A 103 -0.88 -4.62 10.09
C VAL A 103 -1.34 -6.07 9.99
N VAL A 104 -1.93 -6.44 8.86
CA VAL A 104 -2.46 -7.78 8.57
C VAL A 104 -1.65 -8.43 7.47
N LEU A 105 -0.86 -9.45 7.82
CA LEU A 105 -0.19 -10.31 6.85
C LEU A 105 -0.73 -11.75 6.98
N PRO A 106 -0.61 -12.61 5.97
CA PRO A 106 -0.96 -14.02 6.10
C PRO A 106 -0.25 -14.66 7.32
N GLY A 107 -1.05 -15.10 8.30
CA GLY A 107 -0.55 -15.70 9.54
C GLY A 107 -0.15 -14.71 10.64
N PHE A 108 -0.21 -13.40 10.42
CA PHE A 108 0.18 -12.38 11.39
C PHE A 108 -0.83 -11.23 11.46
N ARG A 109 -1.21 -10.87 12.68
CA ARG A 109 -1.93 -9.63 12.97
C ARG A 109 -1.15 -8.89 14.04
N VAL A 110 -0.59 -7.73 13.69
CA VAL A 110 0.22 -6.92 14.59
C VAL A 110 -0.52 -5.64 14.89
N ASP A 111 -0.86 -5.46 16.15
CA ASP A 111 -1.38 -4.21 16.69
C ASP A 111 -0.27 -3.15 16.66
N ILE A 112 -0.47 -2.14 15.82
CA ILE A 112 0.49 -1.05 15.59
C ILE A 112 0.61 -0.20 16.84
N LEU A 113 -0.49 0.02 17.58
CA LEU A 113 -0.54 0.91 18.75
C LEU A 113 0.39 0.44 19.87
N LYS A 114 0.65 -0.88 19.98
CA LYS A 114 1.60 -1.43 20.97
C LYS A 114 3.05 -1.02 20.73
N TYR A 115 3.39 -0.63 19.51
CA TYR A 115 4.75 -0.23 19.12
C TYR A 115 4.81 1.23 18.68
N TRP A 116 3.68 1.94 18.79
CA TRP A 116 3.55 3.32 18.40
C TRP A 116 4.09 4.24 19.49
N ASP A 117 4.97 5.15 19.11
CA ASP A 117 5.60 6.15 19.98
C ASP A 117 5.02 7.55 19.78
N GLY A 118 3.94 7.69 19.01
CA GLY A 118 3.30 8.97 18.70
C GLY A 118 3.66 9.55 17.33
N GLN A 119 4.63 8.98 16.61
CA GLN A 119 5.00 9.43 15.26
C GLN A 119 3.96 9.02 14.22
N PRO A 120 3.57 9.86 13.24
CA PRO A 120 2.54 9.51 12.27
C PRO A 120 2.94 8.37 11.31
N LEU A 121 1.93 7.67 10.78
CA LEU A 121 2.12 6.54 9.88
C LEU A 121 2.16 7.08 8.47
N ARG A 122 3.33 7.01 7.84
CA ARG A 122 3.59 7.62 6.55
C ARG A 122 3.75 6.59 5.44
N PHE A 123 2.93 6.72 4.40
CA PHE A 123 3.11 6.06 3.11
C PHE A 123 3.80 7.01 2.14
N LEU A 124 4.90 6.54 1.57
CA LEU A 124 5.75 7.32 0.67
C LEU A 124 5.85 6.65 -0.69
N LEU A 125 5.58 7.42 -1.74
CA LEU A 125 6.08 7.12 -3.08
C LEU A 125 7.26 8.05 -3.34
N LYS A 126 8.46 7.48 -3.50
CA LYS A 126 9.68 8.23 -3.75
C LYS A 126 10.58 7.56 -4.76
N ASN A 127 11.42 8.35 -5.42
CA ASN A 127 12.57 7.86 -6.14
C ASN A 127 13.58 7.30 -5.14
N ARG A 128 13.98 6.04 -5.31
CA ARG A 128 14.92 5.39 -4.41
C ARG A 128 16.34 5.95 -4.50
N GLU A 129 16.78 6.40 -5.67
CA GLU A 129 18.14 6.86 -5.90
C GLU A 129 18.31 8.34 -5.55
N SER A 130 17.40 9.21 -6.02
CA SER A 130 17.47 10.64 -5.74
C SER A 130 16.86 11.03 -4.39
N GLY A 131 16.00 10.18 -3.82
CA GLY A 131 15.22 10.51 -2.62
C GLY A 131 14.03 11.43 -2.87
N GLU A 132 13.80 11.86 -4.12
CA GLU A 132 12.70 12.75 -4.50
C GLU A 132 11.35 12.11 -4.17
N VAL A 133 10.50 12.86 -3.46
CA VAL A 133 9.18 12.39 -3.01
C VAL A 133 8.12 12.80 -4.03
N TYR A 134 7.32 11.84 -4.47
CA TYR A 134 6.23 12.02 -5.41
C TYR A 134 4.85 12.05 -4.72
N LEU A 135 4.68 11.28 -3.65
CA LEU A 135 3.44 11.23 -2.87
C LEU A 135 3.75 10.95 -1.39
N VAL A 136 3.02 11.64 -0.52
CA VAL A 136 2.96 11.35 0.92
C VAL A 136 1.50 11.18 1.29
N VAL A 137 1.15 10.05 1.90
CA VAL A 137 -0.11 9.88 2.63
C VAL A 137 0.25 9.65 4.07
N GLU A 138 -0.24 10.50 4.97
CA GLU A 138 0.10 10.46 6.39
C GLU A 138 -1.16 10.26 7.21
N PHE A 139 -1.09 9.31 8.14
CA PHE A 139 -2.14 9.06 9.13
C PHE A 139 -1.61 9.46 10.50
N GLU A 140 -2.28 10.44 11.10
CA GLU A 140 -2.03 10.85 12.48
C GLU A 140 -3.13 10.25 13.37
N LEU A 141 -2.73 9.64 14.49
CA LEU A 141 -3.69 9.20 15.49
C LEU A 141 -4.07 10.40 16.35
N VAL A 142 -5.32 10.83 16.24
CA VAL A 142 -5.89 11.88 17.08
C VAL A 142 -6.65 11.26 18.25
N GLU A 143 -6.55 11.85 19.44
CA GLU A 143 -7.43 11.48 20.55
C GLU A 143 -8.86 11.81 20.15
N ALA A 144 -9.78 10.85 20.33
CA ALA A 144 -11.19 11.12 20.18
C ALA A 144 -11.58 12.15 21.26
N GLY A 145 -12.07 13.32 20.82
CA GLY A 145 -12.61 14.31 21.75
C GLY A 145 -13.78 13.71 22.55
N GLU A 146 -13.97 14.16 23.79
CA GLU A 146 -15.14 13.78 24.59
C GLU A 146 -16.43 14.12 23.81
N GLY A 147 -17.06 13.11 23.18
CA GLY A 147 -18.33 13.24 22.46
C GLY A 147 -18.32 12.81 20.98
N GLU A 148 -17.19 12.47 20.38
CA GLU A 148 -17.14 11.91 19.02
C GLU A 148 -17.15 10.37 19.07
N GLU A 149 -18.33 9.79 19.32
CA GLU A 149 -18.58 8.40 18.96
C GLU A 149 -18.63 8.32 17.43
N GLY A 150 -17.50 7.96 16.81
CA GLY A 150 -17.45 7.68 15.38
C GLY A 150 -18.40 6.53 15.06
N ASP A 151 -19.36 6.79 14.17
CA ASP A 151 -20.26 5.79 13.58
C ASP A 151 -19.43 4.80 12.76
N GLY A 152 -18.87 3.80 13.45
CA GLY A 152 -18.28 2.61 12.85
C GLY A 152 -19.39 1.72 12.32
N SER A 153 -20.12 2.16 11.30
CA SER A 153 -21.04 1.29 10.58
C SER A 153 -20.21 0.24 9.83
N ASP A 154 -20.09 -0.93 10.44
CA ASP A 154 -19.45 -2.12 9.92
C ASP A 154 -20.15 -2.52 8.60
N GLY A 155 -19.57 -2.10 7.47
CA GLY A 155 -20.06 -2.34 6.11
C GLY A 155 -19.91 -3.80 5.65
N ARG A 156 -20.02 -4.78 6.56
CA ARG A 156 -20.01 -6.19 6.22
C ARG A 156 -21.43 -6.68 5.94
N SER A 157 -21.89 -6.44 4.72
CA SER A 157 -23.06 -7.13 4.17
C SER A 157 -22.78 -8.63 4.08
N THR A 158 -23.17 -9.40 5.10
CA THR A 158 -23.36 -10.84 4.97
C THR A 158 -24.72 -11.07 4.33
N SER A 159 -24.77 -11.32 3.02
CA SER A 159 -25.95 -11.96 2.44
C SER A 159 -25.93 -13.45 2.79
N SER A 160 -26.49 -13.78 3.96
CA SER A 160 -27.09 -15.09 4.19
C SER A 160 -28.47 -15.08 3.55
N GLY A 161 -28.65 -15.88 2.50
CA GLY A 161 -29.93 -16.17 1.89
C GLY A 161 -29.90 -17.59 1.36
N GLU A 162 -30.25 -18.54 2.22
CA GLU A 162 -30.74 -19.86 1.82
C GLU A 162 -32.17 -19.68 1.28
N GLU A 163 -32.43 -20.22 0.08
CA GLU A 163 -33.48 -21.22 -0.18
C GLU A 163 -32.99 -22.15 -1.31
#